data_AF-A0A6N4T1T6-F1
#
_entry.id   AF-A0A6N4T1T6-F1
#
_cell.length_a   1.000
_cell.length_b   1.000
_cell.length_c   1.000
_cell.angle_alpha   90.00
_cell.angle_beta   90.00
_cell.angle_gamma   90.00
#
_symmetry.space_group_name_H-M   'P 1'
#
loop_
_entity.id
_entity.type
_entity.pdbx_description
1 polymer ?
#
loop_
_entity_poly.entity_id
_entity_poly.type
_entity_poly.pdbx_seq_one_letter_code
_entity_poly.pdbx_strand_id
1 'polypeptide(L)'
;MRSILNSRYLYGRLNDLGRAMVNWPGWERKTPRFLALMVAVFLYWTSISIPLDLPLQTLFSIIIFSTALYLRRYTGTLISLVMVMFSISATSRYIYWRITYTIGTDNLIDLFFALVLIMAEVYAWLVLLLGYLQTAWPLKRKPVMMPPDTSTWPTIDLFIPSYNEDLAVVKPTVLAAMGIDWPKDKLNIIILDDGRRPAFAEFAASVGVQCFTRADNNHAKAGNINAALKRTTGDFVAIFDCDHMPTRSFLQYTMGWFLVDPKLAMVQTPTIFCLQIRLSAICKPSAMCQMKVSCSMV
;
A
#
# COMPACT_ATOMS: atom_id res chain seq x y z
N MET A 1 30.28 19.30 -5.76
CA MET A 1 28.85 19.57 -6.04
C MET A 1 28.42 19.42 -7.51
N ARG A 2 29.33 19.29 -8.50
CA ARG A 2 28.98 19.01 -9.92
C ARG A 2 28.82 17.52 -10.30
N SER A 3 29.18 16.58 -9.43
CA SER A 3 29.10 15.13 -9.72
C SER A 3 27.71 14.51 -9.46
N ILE A 4 26.86 15.13 -8.64
CA ILE A 4 25.52 14.62 -8.30
C ILE A 4 24.47 14.99 -9.37
N LEU A 5 24.75 16.00 -10.20
CA LEU A 5 23.82 16.44 -11.26
C LEU A 5 23.87 15.58 -12.53
N ASN A 6 24.94 14.79 -12.75
CA ASN A 6 25.05 13.89 -13.91
C ASN A 6 24.22 12.61 -13.79
N SER A 7 23.74 12.28 -12.59
CA SER A 7 22.88 11.10 -12.38
C SER A 7 21.47 11.27 -12.94
N ARG A 8 21.02 12.48 -13.29
CA ARG A 8 19.68 12.71 -13.87
C ARG A 8 19.61 12.55 -15.39
N TYR A 9 20.74 12.49 -16.10
CA TYR A 9 20.77 12.44 -17.57
C TYR A 9 20.78 11.03 -18.16
N LEU A 10 21.21 10.01 -17.42
CA LEU A 10 21.06 8.59 -17.82
C LEU A 10 19.62 8.06 -17.66
N TYR A 11 18.74 8.82 -16.99
CA TYR A 11 17.34 8.46 -16.71
C TYR A 11 16.41 8.55 -17.94
N GLY A 12 16.70 9.43 -18.90
CA GLY A 12 15.86 9.65 -20.07
C GLY A 12 15.95 8.45 -21.01
N ARG A 13 17.10 8.24 -21.65
CA ARG A 13 17.20 7.38 -22.84
C ARG A 13 16.78 5.92 -22.65
N LEU A 14 17.10 5.28 -21.52
CA LEU A 14 16.67 3.89 -21.26
C LEU A 14 15.19 3.79 -20.90
N ASN A 15 14.67 4.75 -20.14
CA ASN A 15 13.25 4.79 -19.80
C ASN A 15 12.40 5.20 -21.01
N ASP A 16 12.93 6.10 -21.85
CA ASP A 16 12.33 6.55 -23.10
C ASP A 16 12.33 5.42 -24.13
N LEU A 17 13.41 4.65 -24.22
CA LEU A 17 13.46 3.45 -25.07
C LEU A 17 12.50 2.36 -24.56
N GLY A 18 12.45 2.13 -23.25
CA GLY A 18 11.46 1.24 -22.64
C GLY A 18 10.02 1.69 -22.90
N ARG A 19 9.76 3.00 -22.80
CA ARG A 19 8.44 3.59 -23.13
C ARG A 19 8.13 3.47 -24.62
N ALA A 20 9.10 3.71 -25.50
CA ALA A 20 8.93 3.56 -26.95
C ALA A 20 8.64 2.11 -27.33
N MET A 21 9.31 1.15 -26.69
CA MET A 21 9.02 -0.28 -26.86
C MET A 21 7.63 -0.64 -26.34
N VAL A 22 7.24 -0.21 -25.14
CA VAL A 22 5.92 -0.48 -24.57
C VAL A 22 4.80 0.17 -25.39
N ASN A 23 5.03 1.37 -25.91
CA ASN A 23 4.05 2.14 -26.69
C ASN A 23 4.10 1.82 -28.20
N TRP A 24 4.78 0.75 -28.62
CA TRP A 24 4.81 0.38 -30.03
C TRP A 24 3.40 0.01 -30.51
N PRO A 25 2.85 0.66 -31.54
CA PRO A 25 1.47 0.42 -32.01
C PRO A 25 1.24 -1.02 -32.50
N GLY A 26 2.31 -1.74 -32.85
CA GLY A 26 2.23 -3.16 -33.18
C GLY A 26 1.67 -4.02 -32.04
N TRP A 27 1.80 -3.60 -30.79
CA TRP A 27 1.22 -4.33 -29.67
C TRP A 27 -0.31 -4.37 -29.72
N GLU A 28 -1.00 -3.44 -30.36
CA GLU A 28 -2.47 -3.50 -30.44
C GLU A 28 -2.99 -4.77 -31.13
N ARG A 29 -2.16 -5.40 -31.96
CA ARG A 29 -2.48 -6.66 -32.64
C ARG A 29 -2.21 -7.86 -31.73
N LYS A 30 -3.15 -8.82 -31.71
CA LYS A 30 -3.03 -10.06 -30.91
C LYS A 30 -1.85 -10.93 -31.32
N THR A 31 -1.51 -10.98 -32.60
CA THR A 31 -0.47 -11.87 -33.16
C THR A 31 0.95 -11.54 -32.68
N PRO A 32 1.48 -10.29 -32.76
CA PRO A 32 2.80 -9.98 -32.23
C PRO A 32 2.88 -10.12 -30.71
N ARG A 33 1.80 -9.79 -29.98
CA ARG A 33 1.72 -10.04 -28.52
C ARG A 33 1.88 -11.52 -28.19
N PHE A 34 1.13 -12.38 -28.87
CA PHE A 34 1.20 -13.82 -28.66
C PHE A 34 2.57 -14.40 -29.03
N LEU A 35 3.13 -14.01 -30.18
CA LEU A 35 4.46 -14.46 -30.60
C LEU A 35 5.56 -14.03 -29.61
N ALA A 36 5.55 -12.77 -29.18
CA ALA A 36 6.50 -12.26 -28.21
C ALA A 36 6.38 -12.99 -26.87
N LEU A 37 5.16 -13.29 -26.42
CA LEU A 37 4.92 -14.07 -25.21
C LEU A 37 5.47 -15.49 -25.35
N MET A 38 5.21 -16.16 -26.46
CA MET A 38 5.73 -17.51 -26.72
C MET A 38 7.27 -17.54 -26.71
N VAL A 39 7.91 -16.57 -27.35
CA VAL A 39 9.38 -16.43 -27.33
C VAL A 39 9.88 -16.17 -25.91
N ALA A 40 9.23 -15.28 -25.16
CA ALA A 40 9.62 -14.97 -23.79
C ALA A 40 9.49 -16.19 -22.86
N VAL A 41 8.39 -16.94 -22.96
CA VAL A 41 8.18 -18.19 -22.21
C VAL A 41 9.22 -19.24 -22.58
N PHE A 42 9.53 -19.39 -23.86
CA PHE A 42 10.56 -20.31 -24.32
C PHE A 42 11.96 -19.95 -23.78
N LEU A 43 12.35 -18.67 -23.87
CA LEU A 43 13.63 -18.19 -23.32
C LEU A 43 13.70 -18.33 -21.80
N TYR A 44 12.59 -18.08 -21.10
CA TYR A 44 12.49 -18.25 -19.66
C TYR A 44 12.61 -19.71 -19.25
N TRP A 45 11.92 -20.61 -19.95
CA TRP A 45 12.00 -22.06 -19.70
C TRP A 45 13.40 -22.62 -19.94
N THR A 46 14.05 -22.22 -21.03
CA THR A 46 15.43 -22.65 -21.34
C THR A 46 16.42 -22.13 -20.29
N SER A 47 16.27 -20.88 -19.84
CA SER A 47 17.06 -20.30 -18.74
C SER A 47 16.96 -21.09 -17.43
N ILE A 48 15.82 -21.71 -17.15
CA ILE A 48 15.58 -22.50 -15.92
C ILE A 48 16.05 -23.94 -16.06
N SER A 49 15.75 -24.57 -17.20
CA SER A 49 15.88 -26.02 -17.38
C SER A 49 17.26 -26.50 -17.81
N ILE A 50 18.09 -25.63 -18.41
CA ILE A 50 19.43 -26.03 -18.87
C ILE A 50 20.31 -26.37 -17.64
N PRO A 51 20.79 -27.61 -17.51
CA PRO A 51 21.74 -27.96 -16.46
C PRO A 51 23.05 -27.22 -16.72
N LEU A 52 23.56 -26.52 -15.70
CA LEU A 52 24.86 -25.87 -15.75
C LEU A 52 25.76 -26.50 -14.68
N ASP A 53 26.99 -26.80 -15.07
CA ASP A 53 28.02 -27.20 -14.10
C ASP A 53 28.28 -26.08 -13.09
N LEU A 54 28.82 -26.44 -11.93
CA LEU A 54 29.07 -25.51 -10.83
C LEU A 54 29.84 -24.23 -11.26
N PRO A 55 30.89 -24.28 -12.10
CA PRO A 55 31.57 -23.07 -12.56
C PRO A 55 30.68 -22.15 -13.40
N LEU A 56 29.90 -22.73 -14.32
CA LEU A 56 29.00 -21.98 -15.20
C LEU A 56 27.82 -21.39 -14.43
N GLN A 57 27.25 -22.15 -13.49
CA GLN A 57 26.21 -21.69 -12.58
C GLN A 57 26.73 -20.53 -11.72
N THR A 58 27.94 -20.64 -11.19
CA THR A 58 28.57 -19.58 -10.39
C THR A 58 28.78 -18.31 -11.20
N LEU A 59 29.31 -18.44 -12.42
CA LEU A 59 29.49 -17.31 -13.34
C LEU A 59 28.14 -16.64 -13.67
N PHE A 60 27.12 -17.43 -14.00
CA PHE A 60 25.77 -16.94 -14.27
C PHE A 60 25.19 -16.17 -13.07
N SER A 61 25.29 -16.72 -11.86
CA SER A 61 24.84 -16.06 -10.63
C SER A 61 25.60 -14.77 -10.35
N ILE A 62 26.93 -14.73 -10.55
CA ILE A 62 27.74 -13.51 -10.39
C ILE A 62 27.32 -12.44 -11.38
N ILE A 63 27.07 -12.80 -12.65
CA ILE A 63 26.63 -11.85 -13.67
C ILE A 63 25.27 -11.25 -13.31
N ILE A 64 24.28 -12.08 -12.96
CA ILE A 64 22.95 -11.61 -12.55
C ILE A 64 23.05 -10.72 -11.31
N PHE A 65 23.79 -11.15 -10.29
CA PHE A 65 23.91 -10.42 -9.04
C PHE A 65 24.64 -9.09 -9.23
N SER A 66 25.75 -9.07 -9.97
CA SER A 66 26.49 -7.84 -10.28
C SER A 66 25.67 -6.86 -11.11
N THR A 67 24.92 -7.37 -12.09
CA THR A 67 23.99 -6.56 -12.89
C THR A 67 22.87 -6.02 -12.03
N ALA A 68 22.28 -6.82 -11.14
CA ALA A 68 21.25 -6.37 -10.20
C ALA A 68 21.78 -5.29 -9.24
N LEU A 69 22.99 -5.44 -8.70
CA LEU A 69 23.62 -4.43 -7.85
C LEU A 69 23.90 -3.12 -8.60
N TYR A 70 24.31 -3.20 -9.87
CA TYR A 70 24.47 -2.05 -10.73
C TYR A 70 23.12 -1.36 -11.00
N LEU A 71 22.10 -2.13 -11.41
CA LEU A 71 20.76 -1.65 -11.71
C LEU A 71 20.04 -1.07 -10.49
N ARG A 72 20.32 -1.56 -9.27
CA ARG A 72 19.78 -1.03 -8.01
C ARG A 72 20.05 0.46 -7.81
N ARG A 73 21.09 1.03 -8.44
CA ARG A 73 21.41 2.47 -8.36
C ARG A 73 20.41 3.34 -9.12
N TYR A 74 19.60 2.75 -10.00
CA TYR A 74 18.62 3.43 -10.81
C TYR A 74 17.21 3.26 -10.24
N THR A 75 16.37 4.29 -10.37
CA THR A 75 14.97 4.24 -9.95
C THR A 75 14.05 4.29 -11.17
N GLY A 76 13.02 3.45 -11.20
CA GLY A 76 12.08 3.41 -12.31
C GLY A 76 11.30 2.10 -12.37
N THR A 77 10.12 2.14 -13.00
CA THR A 77 9.26 0.95 -13.11
C THR A 77 9.92 -0.14 -13.95
N LEU A 78 10.56 0.21 -15.07
CA LEU A 78 11.29 -0.75 -15.91
C LEU A 78 12.42 -1.44 -15.15
N ILE A 79 13.22 -0.69 -14.38
CA ILE A 79 14.30 -1.24 -13.57
C ILE A 79 13.74 -2.18 -12.50
N SER A 80 12.63 -1.79 -11.86
CA SER A 80 11.96 -2.63 -10.86
C SER A 80 11.48 -3.95 -11.50
N LEU A 81 10.90 -3.90 -12.70
CA LEU A 81 10.48 -5.10 -13.43
C LEU A 81 11.67 -5.98 -13.83
N VAL A 82 12.79 -5.42 -14.28
CA VAL A 82 14.00 -6.19 -14.59
C VAL A 82 14.57 -6.86 -13.34
N MET A 83 14.58 -6.16 -12.20
CA MET A 83 15.00 -6.75 -10.92
C MET A 83 14.09 -7.88 -10.47
N VAL A 84 12.77 -7.72 -10.63
CA VAL A 84 11.78 -8.78 -10.39
C VAL A 84 12.06 -9.99 -11.30
N MET A 85 12.31 -9.77 -12.60
CA MET A 85 12.63 -10.85 -13.53
C MET A 85 13.90 -11.61 -13.17
N PHE A 86 14.96 -10.91 -12.74
CA PHE A 86 16.18 -11.57 -12.24
C PHE A 86 15.90 -12.42 -10.99
N SER A 87 15.14 -11.90 -10.03
CA SER A 87 14.79 -12.63 -8.81
C SER A 87 13.95 -13.87 -9.10
N ILE A 88 12.91 -13.73 -9.93
CA ILE A 88 12.04 -14.83 -10.34
C ILE A 88 12.84 -15.89 -11.11
N SER A 89 13.74 -15.47 -12.00
CA SER A 89 14.56 -16.41 -12.80
C SER A 89 15.54 -17.19 -11.92
N ALA A 90 16.25 -16.51 -11.01
CA ALA A 90 17.18 -17.16 -10.09
C ALA A 90 16.45 -18.14 -9.15
N THR A 91 15.31 -17.72 -8.59
CA THR A 91 14.53 -18.56 -7.66
C THR A 91 13.89 -19.75 -8.37
N SER A 92 13.34 -19.56 -9.57
CA SER A 92 12.74 -20.66 -10.33
C SER A 92 13.78 -21.67 -10.81
N ARG A 93 14.99 -21.21 -11.16
CA ARG A 93 16.14 -22.09 -11.46
C ARG A 93 16.58 -22.89 -10.25
N TYR A 94 16.61 -22.28 -9.06
CA TYR A 94 16.86 -22.97 -7.79
C TYR A 94 15.81 -24.06 -7.52
N ILE A 95 14.51 -23.72 -7.62
CA ILE A 95 13.43 -24.69 -7.39
C ILE A 95 13.46 -25.82 -8.43
N TYR A 96 13.76 -25.53 -9.70
CA TYR A 96 13.93 -26.55 -10.73
C TYR A 96 15.05 -27.52 -10.36
N TRP A 97 16.23 -27.01 -9.99
CA TRP A 97 17.35 -27.83 -9.52
C TRP A 97 17.00 -28.65 -8.27
N ARG A 98 16.31 -28.01 -7.30
CA ARG A 98 15.86 -28.65 -6.06
C ARG A 98 14.98 -29.88 -6.35
N ILE A 99 14.00 -29.73 -7.25
CA ILE A 99 13.06 -30.81 -7.58
C ILE A 99 13.72 -31.91 -8.42
N THR A 100 14.64 -31.56 -9.32
CA THR A 100 15.19 -32.52 -10.30
C THR A 100 16.45 -33.25 -9.84
N TYR A 101 17.31 -32.64 -9.02
CA TYR A 101 18.62 -33.21 -8.67
C TYR A 101 18.82 -33.51 -7.18
N THR A 102 17.99 -32.98 -6.28
CA THR A 102 18.26 -33.05 -4.82
C THR A 102 17.34 -33.94 -4.02
N ILE A 103 16.30 -34.50 -4.65
CA ILE A 103 15.37 -35.42 -3.97
C ILE A 103 16.02 -36.81 -3.92
N GLY A 104 16.45 -37.22 -2.73
CA GLY A 104 16.84 -38.61 -2.47
C GLY A 104 15.61 -39.47 -2.26
N THR A 105 15.56 -40.64 -2.92
CA THR A 105 14.43 -41.58 -2.84
C THR A 105 14.77 -42.85 -2.05
N ASP A 106 15.93 -42.89 -1.40
CA ASP A 106 16.49 -44.13 -0.83
C ASP A 106 15.79 -44.57 0.47
N ASN A 107 15.24 -43.63 1.24
CA ASN A 107 14.59 -43.89 2.53
C ASN A 107 13.28 -43.09 2.65
N LEU A 108 12.23 -43.72 3.19
CA LEU A 108 10.91 -43.11 3.35
C LEU A 108 10.92 -41.91 4.32
N ILE A 109 11.73 -41.96 5.37
CA ILE A 109 11.84 -40.87 6.35
C ILE A 109 12.52 -39.65 5.70
N ASP A 110 13.60 -39.89 4.97
CA ASP A 110 14.32 -38.82 4.26
C ASP A 110 13.46 -38.22 3.15
N LEU A 111 12.70 -39.05 2.43
CA LEU A 111 11.72 -38.60 1.44
C LEU A 111 10.63 -37.74 2.07
N PHE A 112 10.10 -38.12 3.24
CA PHE A 112 9.10 -37.33 3.95
C PHE A 112 9.62 -35.92 4.28
N PHE A 113 10.81 -35.82 4.89
CA PHE A 113 11.40 -34.53 5.22
C PHE A 113 11.77 -33.72 3.97
N ALA A 114 12.26 -34.38 2.91
CA ALA A 114 12.54 -33.73 1.63
C ALA A 114 11.28 -33.13 1.00
N LEU A 115 10.16 -33.86 1.00
CA LEU A 115 8.87 -33.38 0.47
C LEU A 115 8.32 -32.22 1.30
N VAL A 116 8.36 -32.31 2.63
CA VAL A 116 7.92 -31.22 3.51
C VAL A 116 8.72 -29.95 3.26
N LEU A 117 10.04 -30.07 3.13
CA LEU A 117 10.92 -28.94 2.83
C LEU A 117 10.61 -28.34 1.46
N ILE A 118 10.44 -29.17 0.42
CA ILE A 118 10.08 -28.68 -0.92
C ILE A 118 8.72 -27.98 -0.92
N MET A 119 7.72 -28.49 -0.19
CA MET A 119 6.43 -27.82 -0.07
C MET A 119 6.57 -26.43 0.57
N ALA A 120 7.39 -26.30 1.62
CA ALA A 120 7.67 -25.01 2.24
C ALA A 120 8.41 -24.05 1.28
N GLU A 121 9.36 -24.54 0.50
CA GLU A 121 10.11 -23.75 -0.49
C GLU A 121 9.23 -23.31 -1.66
N VAL A 122 8.36 -24.20 -2.17
CA VAL A 122 7.38 -23.86 -3.21
C VAL A 122 6.37 -22.84 -2.68
N TYR A 123 5.92 -22.97 -1.43
CA TYR A 123 5.07 -21.97 -0.79
C TYR A 123 5.76 -20.60 -0.71
N ALA A 124 7.02 -20.56 -0.27
CA ALA A 124 7.80 -19.32 -0.23
C ALA A 124 7.97 -18.69 -1.63
N TRP A 125 8.20 -19.52 -2.66
CA TRP A 125 8.28 -19.06 -4.05
C TRP A 125 6.94 -18.50 -4.56
N LEU A 126 5.80 -19.10 -4.21
CA LEU A 126 4.48 -18.58 -4.54
C LEU A 126 4.20 -17.24 -3.85
N VAL A 127 4.55 -17.11 -2.56
CA VAL A 127 4.43 -15.84 -1.82
C VAL A 127 5.30 -14.76 -2.45
N LEU A 128 6.52 -15.10 -2.87
CA LEU A 128 7.40 -14.18 -3.61
C LEU A 128 6.76 -13.71 -4.92
N LEU A 129 6.20 -14.61 -5.71
CA LEU A 129 5.53 -14.29 -6.97
C LEU A 129 4.33 -13.35 -6.75
N LEU A 130 3.47 -13.66 -5.77
CA LEU A 130 2.33 -12.82 -5.42
C LEU A 130 2.77 -11.43 -4.92
N GLY A 131 3.83 -11.36 -4.11
CA GLY A 131 4.42 -10.10 -3.66
C GLY A 131 4.96 -9.26 -4.81
N TYR A 132 5.59 -9.88 -5.80
CA TYR A 132 6.03 -9.18 -7.01
C TYR A 132 4.87 -8.73 -7.88
N LEU A 133 3.81 -9.52 -8.04
CA LEU A 133 2.61 -9.08 -8.77
C LEU A 133 1.98 -7.84 -8.13
N GLN A 134 1.92 -7.77 -6.80
CA GLN A 134 1.40 -6.60 -6.08
C GLN A 134 2.27 -5.36 -6.24
N THR A 135 3.60 -5.53 -6.31
CA THR A 135 4.58 -4.43 -6.33
C THR A 135 5.10 -4.08 -7.73
N ALA A 136 4.74 -4.85 -8.76
CA ALA A 136 5.27 -4.70 -10.12
C ALA A 136 4.96 -3.32 -10.73
N TRP A 137 3.79 -2.76 -10.41
CA TRP A 137 3.34 -1.50 -10.98
C TRP A 137 2.59 -0.61 -9.98
N PRO A 138 3.32 0.04 -9.04
CA PRO A 138 2.68 0.87 -8.03
C PRO A 138 2.04 2.10 -8.69
N LEU A 139 0.75 2.30 -8.41
CA LEU A 139 0.01 3.46 -8.88
C LEU A 139 0.45 4.71 -8.13
N LYS A 140 1.08 5.65 -8.85
CA LYS A 140 1.52 6.95 -8.30
C LYS A 140 0.43 8.00 -8.47
N ARG A 141 -0.70 7.82 -7.79
CA ARG A 141 -1.81 8.79 -7.81
C ARG A 141 -1.39 10.08 -7.10
N LYS A 142 -1.59 11.22 -7.76
CA LYS A 142 -1.43 12.55 -7.16
C LYS A 142 -2.75 12.96 -6.50
N PRO A 143 -2.73 13.76 -5.44
CA PRO A 143 -3.97 14.33 -4.90
C PRO A 143 -4.63 15.23 -5.94
N VAL A 144 -5.95 15.18 -6.00
CA VAL A 144 -6.77 16.11 -6.77
C VAL A 144 -7.28 17.15 -5.79
N MET A 145 -6.98 18.42 -6.05
CA MET A 145 -7.41 19.51 -5.18
C MET A 145 -8.90 19.77 -5.35
N MET A 146 -9.57 20.15 -4.26
CA MET A 146 -10.96 20.60 -4.29
C MET A 146 -11.10 21.93 -5.06
N PRO A 147 -12.25 22.18 -5.70
CA PRO A 147 -12.57 23.48 -6.28
C PRO A 147 -12.46 24.61 -5.24
N PRO A 148 -12.05 25.83 -5.62
CA PRO A 148 -11.97 26.97 -4.70
C PRO A 148 -13.30 27.35 -4.06
N ASP A 149 -14.42 27.06 -4.75
CA ASP A 149 -15.76 27.35 -4.27
C ASP A 149 -16.25 26.27 -3.29
N THR A 150 -16.27 26.61 -2.00
CA THR A 150 -16.69 25.74 -0.90
C THR A 150 -18.20 25.45 -0.90
N SER A 151 -19.01 26.20 -1.64
CA SER A 151 -20.46 25.96 -1.73
C SER A 151 -20.78 24.63 -2.43
N THR A 152 -19.90 24.19 -3.32
CA THR A 152 -20.01 22.92 -4.06
C THR A 152 -19.52 21.70 -3.29
N TRP A 153 -18.89 21.90 -2.13
CA TRP A 153 -18.30 20.80 -1.38
C TRP A 153 -19.38 19.92 -0.76
N PRO A 154 -19.19 18.59 -0.71
CA PRO A 154 -20.17 17.67 -0.13
C PRO A 154 -20.22 17.74 1.40
N THR A 155 -21.29 17.19 1.97
CA THR A 155 -21.42 16.98 3.41
C THR A 155 -20.69 15.70 3.85
N ILE A 156 -20.05 15.74 5.01
CA ILE A 156 -19.19 14.66 5.50
C ILE A 156 -19.54 14.34 6.94
N ASP A 157 -19.81 13.06 7.20
CA ASP A 157 -19.92 12.52 8.54
C ASP A 157 -18.58 11.90 8.96
N LEU A 158 -17.97 12.47 10.00
CA LEU A 158 -16.69 12.03 10.54
C LEU A 158 -16.91 11.22 11.82
N PHE A 159 -16.69 9.91 11.73
CA PHE A 159 -16.86 8.96 12.82
C PHE A 159 -15.57 8.70 13.56
N ILE A 160 -15.65 8.79 14.89
CA ILE A 160 -14.57 8.45 15.82
C ILE A 160 -15.06 7.33 16.76
N PRO A 161 -14.94 6.06 16.36
CA PRO A 161 -15.30 4.93 17.23
C PRO A 161 -14.35 4.78 18.41
N SER A 162 -14.93 4.57 19.59
CA SER A 162 -14.23 4.23 20.83
C SER A 162 -15.04 3.18 21.60
N TYR A 163 -14.33 2.30 22.30
CA TYR A 163 -14.91 1.27 23.15
C TYR A 163 -14.45 1.38 24.60
N ASN A 164 -13.14 1.22 24.85
CA ASN A 164 -12.56 1.20 26.20
C ASN A 164 -11.38 2.15 26.37
N GLU A 165 -11.11 3.01 25.37
CA GLU A 165 -10.01 3.96 25.40
C GLU A 165 -10.35 5.15 26.30
N ASP A 166 -9.38 5.64 27.06
CA ASP A 166 -9.55 6.79 27.94
C ASP A 166 -9.93 8.05 27.12
N LEU A 167 -10.79 8.89 27.69
CA LEU A 167 -11.14 10.20 27.13
C LEU A 167 -9.89 11.03 26.81
N ALA A 168 -8.81 10.88 27.60
CA ALA A 168 -7.54 11.56 27.35
C ALA A 168 -6.90 11.18 25.99
N VAL A 169 -7.17 9.98 25.47
CA VAL A 169 -6.69 9.52 24.16
C VAL A 169 -7.60 10.01 23.04
N VAL A 170 -8.92 9.99 23.26
CA VAL A 170 -9.90 10.34 22.22
C VAL A 170 -10.01 11.86 22.03
N LYS A 171 -9.88 12.64 23.11
CA LYS A 171 -10.04 14.10 23.10
C LYS A 171 -9.11 14.80 22.09
N PRO A 172 -7.80 14.51 22.02
CA PRO A 172 -6.92 15.07 20.99
C PRO A 172 -7.40 14.81 19.56
N THR A 173 -7.91 13.61 19.28
CA THR A 173 -8.40 13.22 17.95
C THR A 173 -9.66 14.01 17.57
N VAL A 174 -10.59 14.18 18.51
CA VAL A 174 -11.79 15.01 18.31
C VAL A 174 -11.41 16.47 18.06
N LEU A 175 -10.50 17.02 18.86
CA LEU A 175 -10.03 18.40 18.69
C LEU A 175 -9.28 18.60 17.37
N ALA A 176 -8.50 17.62 16.93
CA ALA A 176 -7.85 17.63 15.63
C ALA A 176 -8.87 17.57 14.48
N ALA A 177 -9.92 16.75 14.60
CA ALA A 177 -11.01 16.67 13.64
C ALA A 177 -11.77 18.01 13.52
N MET A 178 -11.98 18.72 14.63
CA MET A 178 -12.58 20.07 14.62
C MET A 178 -11.69 21.12 13.94
N GLY A 179 -10.39 20.85 13.82
CA GLY A 179 -9.42 21.70 13.14
C GLY A 179 -9.27 21.44 11.64
N ILE A 180 -10.08 20.55 11.06
CA ILE A 180 -10.05 20.27 9.62
C ILE A 180 -10.53 21.48 8.83
N ASP A 181 -9.84 21.81 7.74
CA ASP A 181 -10.14 22.94 6.86
C ASP A 181 -11.33 22.58 5.93
N TRP A 182 -12.53 22.51 6.51
CA TRP A 182 -13.81 22.23 5.85
C TRP A 182 -14.92 23.16 6.37
N PRO A 183 -15.95 23.52 5.57
CA PRO A 183 -17.10 24.26 6.06
C PRO A 183 -17.77 23.55 7.25
N LYS A 184 -17.96 24.29 8.35
CA LYS A 184 -18.46 23.73 9.62
C LYS A 184 -19.90 23.22 9.52
N ASP A 185 -20.69 23.81 8.63
CA ASP A 185 -22.05 23.40 8.28
C ASP A 185 -22.12 22.09 7.49
N LYS A 186 -20.99 21.64 6.93
CA LYS A 186 -20.88 20.42 6.10
C LYS A 186 -20.02 19.33 6.73
N LEU A 187 -19.53 19.53 7.95
CA LEU A 187 -18.71 18.57 8.68
C LEU A 187 -19.38 18.18 9.99
N ASN A 188 -19.93 16.97 10.03
CA ASN A 188 -20.55 16.42 11.22
C ASN A 188 -19.55 15.53 11.94
N ILE A 189 -19.04 15.97 13.10
CA ILE A 189 -18.12 15.16 13.91
C ILE A 189 -18.93 14.38 14.93
N ILE A 190 -18.77 13.06 14.91
CA ILE A 190 -19.59 12.13 15.68
C ILE A 190 -18.69 11.12 16.39
N ILE A 191 -18.71 11.18 17.72
CA ILE A 191 -18.04 10.20 18.58
C ILE A 191 -18.96 9.00 18.71
N LEU A 192 -18.46 7.81 18.41
CA LEU A 192 -19.22 6.57 18.54
C LEU A 192 -18.73 5.80 19.76
N ASP A 193 -19.40 5.98 20.90
CA ASP A 193 -19.03 5.38 22.18
C ASP A 193 -19.82 4.09 22.45
N ASP A 194 -19.17 2.93 22.24
CA ASP A 194 -19.74 1.62 22.61
C ASP A 194 -19.60 1.30 24.11
N GLY A 195 -18.81 2.10 24.85
CA GLY A 195 -18.60 1.94 26.29
C GLY A 195 -19.71 2.54 27.16
N ARG A 196 -20.62 3.35 26.58
CA ARG A 196 -21.73 4.04 27.27
C ARG A 196 -21.25 4.85 28.47
N ARG A 197 -20.15 5.57 28.26
CA ARG A 197 -19.42 6.32 29.29
C ARG A 197 -19.96 7.75 29.33
N PRO A 198 -20.54 8.21 30.46
CA PRO A 198 -21.16 9.54 30.52
C PRO A 198 -20.16 10.68 30.22
N ALA A 199 -18.88 10.49 30.57
CA ALA A 199 -17.81 11.44 30.29
C ALA A 199 -17.66 11.79 28.81
N PHE A 200 -17.97 10.87 27.89
CA PHE A 200 -17.91 11.14 26.45
C PHE A 200 -19.07 12.02 25.97
N ALA A 201 -20.28 11.81 26.51
CA ALA A 201 -21.44 12.64 26.20
C ALA A 201 -21.26 14.06 26.76
N GLU A 202 -20.74 14.19 27.99
CA GLU A 202 -20.41 15.49 28.60
C GLU A 202 -19.33 16.23 27.82
N PHE A 203 -18.26 15.53 27.43
CA PHE A 203 -17.20 16.10 26.61
C PHE A 203 -17.75 16.55 25.25
N ALA A 204 -18.52 15.70 24.57
CA ALA A 204 -19.09 16.01 23.27
C ALA A 204 -19.99 17.27 23.32
N ALA A 205 -20.83 17.38 24.35
CA ALA A 205 -21.64 18.57 24.58
C ALA A 205 -20.79 19.82 24.84
N SER A 206 -19.67 19.70 25.57
CA SER A 206 -18.77 20.81 25.87
C SER A 206 -18.07 21.39 24.63
N VAL A 207 -17.78 20.56 23.62
CA VAL A 207 -17.11 20.97 22.38
C VAL A 207 -18.06 21.15 21.20
N GLY A 208 -19.35 20.84 21.37
CA GLY A 208 -20.37 20.97 20.34
C GLY A 208 -20.32 19.90 19.24
N VAL A 209 -19.89 18.68 19.58
CA VAL A 209 -19.92 17.51 18.67
C VAL A 209 -20.98 16.51 19.12
N GLN A 210 -21.37 15.59 18.24
CA GLN A 210 -22.37 14.58 18.57
C GLN A 210 -21.69 13.36 19.22
N CYS A 211 -22.40 12.72 20.15
CA CYS A 211 -21.96 11.45 20.74
C CYS A 211 -23.10 10.43 20.59
N PHE A 212 -22.82 9.34 19.88
CA PHE A 212 -23.76 8.25 19.70
C PHE A 212 -23.33 7.05 20.54
N THR A 213 -24.33 6.47 21.19
CA THR A 213 -24.21 5.20 21.90
C THR A 213 -25.30 4.26 21.40
N ARG A 214 -25.10 2.96 21.65
CA ARG A 214 -26.08 1.90 21.35
C ARG A 214 -26.27 0.96 22.53
N ALA A 215 -27.41 0.28 22.54
CA ALA A 215 -27.82 -0.58 23.64
C ALA A 215 -27.10 -1.94 23.65
N ASP A 216 -26.69 -2.44 22.49
CA ASP A 216 -25.98 -3.71 22.32
C ASP A 216 -24.56 -3.49 21.78
N ASN A 217 -23.66 -4.46 21.99
CA ASN A 217 -22.28 -4.41 21.47
C ASN A 217 -22.07 -5.43 20.33
N ASN A 218 -23.17 -5.81 19.65
CA ASN A 218 -23.15 -6.80 18.58
C ASN A 218 -22.27 -6.32 17.41
N HIS A 219 -21.48 -7.21 16.82
CA HIS A 219 -20.56 -6.89 15.71
C HIS A 219 -19.48 -5.82 16.02
N ALA A 220 -19.19 -5.54 17.30
CA ALA A 220 -18.10 -4.65 17.74
C ALA A 220 -18.05 -3.33 16.92
N LYS A 221 -16.86 -2.92 16.48
CA LYS A 221 -16.63 -1.68 15.69
C LYS A 221 -17.53 -1.56 14.46
N ALA A 222 -17.71 -2.64 13.70
CA ALA A 222 -18.54 -2.63 12.50
C ALA A 222 -20.03 -2.41 12.84
N GLY A 223 -20.51 -3.00 13.93
CA GLY A 223 -21.87 -2.78 14.42
C GLY A 223 -22.10 -1.33 14.88
N ASN A 224 -21.11 -0.73 15.54
CA ASN A 224 -21.18 0.66 15.97
C ASN A 224 -21.27 1.63 14.78
N ILE A 225 -20.40 1.45 13.79
CA ILE A 225 -20.43 2.23 12.54
C ILE A 225 -21.77 2.04 11.81
N ASN A 226 -22.26 0.80 11.68
CA ASN A 226 -23.54 0.53 11.02
C ASN A 226 -24.74 1.15 11.76
N ALA A 227 -24.68 1.25 13.08
CA ALA A 227 -25.72 1.93 13.86
C ALA A 227 -25.68 3.45 13.64
N ALA A 228 -24.47 4.02 13.52
CA ALA A 228 -24.28 5.43 13.20
C ALA A 228 -24.76 5.76 11.78
N LEU A 229 -24.40 4.95 10.78
CA LEU A 229 -24.81 5.13 9.38
C LEU A 229 -26.34 5.18 9.17
N LYS A 230 -27.12 4.54 10.05
CA LYS A 230 -28.59 4.60 10.01
C LYS A 230 -29.17 5.92 10.54
N ARG A 231 -28.37 6.71 11.25
CA ARG A 231 -28.77 7.94 11.94
C ARG A 231 -28.16 9.20 11.32
N THR A 232 -27.26 9.04 10.35
CA THR A 232 -26.59 10.15 9.69
C THR A 232 -26.93 10.18 8.21
N THR A 233 -26.76 11.34 7.59
CA THR A 233 -27.22 11.62 6.23
C THR A 233 -26.18 12.37 5.40
N GLY A 234 -24.91 12.37 5.83
CA GLY A 234 -23.83 12.97 5.06
C GLY A 234 -23.62 12.25 3.73
N ASP A 235 -23.16 12.98 2.73
CA ASP A 235 -22.89 12.44 1.39
C ASP A 235 -21.73 11.43 1.41
N PHE A 236 -20.75 11.64 2.31
CA PHE A 236 -19.59 10.78 2.49
C PHE A 236 -19.29 10.54 3.96
N VAL A 237 -18.64 9.42 4.25
CA VAL A 237 -18.28 9.04 5.63
C VAL A 237 -16.77 8.92 5.77
N ALA A 238 -16.18 9.67 6.71
CA ALA A 238 -14.80 9.54 7.13
C ALA A 238 -14.72 8.78 8.45
N ILE A 239 -13.86 7.75 8.53
CA ILE A 239 -13.69 6.96 9.76
C ILE A 239 -12.27 7.12 10.29
N PHE A 240 -12.14 7.60 11.53
CA PHE A 240 -10.86 7.72 12.23
C PHE A 240 -10.90 6.94 13.53
N ASP A 241 -9.93 6.08 13.76
CA ASP A 241 -9.81 5.44 15.08
C ASP A 241 -9.45 6.50 16.12
N CYS A 242 -9.81 6.24 17.38
CA CYS A 242 -9.72 7.24 18.44
C CYS A 242 -8.29 7.76 18.73
N ASP A 243 -7.25 7.08 18.25
CA ASP A 243 -5.83 7.43 18.34
C ASP A 243 -5.26 8.04 17.04
N HIS A 244 -6.06 8.18 15.98
CA HIS A 244 -5.63 8.72 14.69
C HIS A 244 -6.07 10.17 14.50
N MET A 245 -5.18 11.10 14.87
CA MET A 245 -5.43 12.53 14.72
C MET A 245 -5.34 12.97 13.24
N PRO A 246 -6.41 13.51 12.64
CA PRO A 246 -6.37 13.96 11.25
C PRO A 246 -5.53 15.25 11.08
N THR A 247 -5.00 15.44 9.87
CA THR A 247 -4.44 16.74 9.45
C THR A 247 -5.53 17.71 9.04
N ARG A 248 -5.24 19.00 9.17
CA ARG A 248 -6.16 20.05 8.69
C ARG A 248 -6.54 19.91 7.22
N SER A 249 -5.56 19.55 6.39
CA SER A 249 -5.73 19.40 4.94
C SER A 249 -6.30 18.04 4.51
N PHE A 250 -6.66 17.14 5.44
CA PHE A 250 -7.01 15.76 5.12
C PHE A 250 -8.11 15.67 4.04
N LEU A 251 -9.25 16.32 4.28
CA LEU A 251 -10.41 16.27 3.37
C LEU A 251 -10.12 16.91 2.00
N GLN A 252 -9.32 17.97 1.97
CA GLN A 252 -8.95 18.63 0.70
C GLN A 252 -8.09 17.74 -0.20
N TYR A 253 -7.32 16.81 0.38
CA TYR A 253 -6.45 15.89 -0.36
C TYR A 253 -7.15 14.59 -0.77
N THR A 254 -8.25 14.22 -0.11
CA THR A 254 -8.99 12.98 -0.38
C THR A 254 -10.22 13.22 -1.26
N MET A 255 -10.98 14.28 -1.00
CA MET A 255 -12.31 14.49 -1.61
C MET A 255 -12.28 14.77 -3.10
N GLY A 256 -11.20 15.37 -3.62
CA GLY A 256 -11.14 15.70 -5.05
C GLY A 256 -11.25 14.49 -5.98
N TRP A 257 -10.89 13.29 -5.52
CA TRP A 257 -11.00 12.07 -6.33
C TRP A 257 -12.44 11.62 -6.55
N PHE A 258 -13.34 11.84 -5.59
CA PHE A 258 -14.77 11.53 -5.73
C PHE A 258 -15.47 12.42 -6.76
N LEU A 259 -14.96 13.64 -6.99
CA LEU A 259 -15.46 14.55 -8.02
C LEU A 259 -15.02 14.13 -9.43
N VAL A 260 -13.88 13.44 -9.55
CA VAL A 260 -13.31 13.01 -10.84
C VAL A 260 -13.96 11.73 -11.34
N ASP A 261 -14.20 10.77 -10.43
CA ASP A 261 -14.77 9.48 -10.78
C ASP A 261 -16.03 9.19 -9.94
N PRO A 262 -17.23 9.32 -10.53
CA PRO A 262 -18.49 9.01 -9.86
C PRO A 262 -18.64 7.54 -9.42
N LYS A 263 -17.78 6.63 -9.91
CA LYS A 263 -17.77 5.22 -9.51
C LYS A 263 -16.82 4.94 -8.36
N LEU A 264 -16.07 5.94 -7.90
CA LEU A 264 -15.16 5.79 -6.78
C LEU A 264 -15.96 5.67 -5.48
N ALA A 265 -15.89 4.51 -4.85
CA ALA A 265 -16.56 4.25 -3.57
C ALA A 265 -15.62 4.34 -2.37
N MET A 266 -14.29 4.40 -2.59
CA MET A 266 -13.36 4.42 -1.47
C MET A 266 -12.05 5.14 -1.76
N VAL A 267 -11.64 6.01 -0.84
CA VAL A 267 -10.29 6.56 -0.79
C VAL A 267 -9.62 6.05 0.48
N GLN A 268 -8.53 5.30 0.29
CA GLN A 268 -7.67 4.85 1.38
C GLN A 268 -6.38 5.67 1.37
N THR A 269 -6.03 6.18 2.53
CA THR A 269 -4.76 6.88 2.76
C THR A 269 -3.85 6.02 3.65
N PRO A 270 -2.51 6.24 3.67
CA PRO A 270 -1.58 5.36 4.39
C PRO A 270 -1.55 5.65 5.90
N THR A 271 -1.33 4.63 6.73
CA THR A 271 -1.28 4.81 8.20
C THR A 271 0.12 5.11 8.65
N ILE A 272 0.31 6.29 9.25
CA ILE A 272 1.57 6.68 9.87
C ILE A 272 1.36 6.73 11.38
N PHE A 273 2.07 5.87 12.09
CA PHE A 273 2.09 5.87 13.55
C PHE A 273 3.23 6.76 14.04
N CYS A 274 2.90 7.80 14.80
CA CYS A 274 3.88 8.53 15.58
C CYS A 274 3.97 7.86 16.95
N LEU A 275 4.82 6.83 17.07
CA LEU A 275 5.18 6.37 18.40
C LEU A 275 6.00 7.47 19.06
N GLN A 276 5.43 8.11 20.07
CA GLN A 276 6.20 8.91 21.02
C GLN A 276 7.03 7.96 21.91
N ILE A 277 7.95 7.22 21.30
CA ILE A 277 9.10 6.71 22.04
C ILE A 277 9.77 7.98 22.56
N ARG A 278 9.93 8.12 23.88
CA ARG A 278 10.80 9.14 24.49
C ARG A 278 12.24 8.93 23.99
N LEU A 279 12.52 9.31 22.77
CA LEU A 279 13.84 9.39 22.17
C LEU A 279 14.19 10.88 22.14
N SER A 280 14.68 11.36 23.27
CA SER A 280 15.15 12.72 23.51
C SER A 280 16.40 13.11 22.68
N ALA A 281 16.69 12.47 21.56
CA ALA A 281 17.96 12.69 20.86
C ALA A 281 17.97 12.61 19.32
N ILE A 282 16.89 12.22 18.62
CA ILE A 282 16.97 11.99 17.16
C ILE A 282 15.72 12.47 16.40
N CYS A 283 15.28 13.70 16.64
CA CYS A 283 14.35 14.35 15.71
C CYS A 283 15.00 15.62 15.15
N LYS A 284 15.51 15.54 13.92
CA LYS A 284 15.99 16.72 13.18
C LYS A 284 14.79 17.64 12.88
N PRO A 285 14.90 18.97 13.05
CA PRO A 285 13.79 19.92 12.86
C PRO A 285 13.26 20.04 11.42
N SER A 286 13.88 19.39 10.45
CA SER A 286 13.56 19.53 9.02
C SER A 286 12.59 18.48 8.48
N ALA A 287 12.22 17.47 9.27
CA ALA A 287 11.14 16.56 8.95
C ALA A 287 9.84 17.11 9.54
N MET A 288 9.32 18.19 8.94
CA MET A 288 7.92 18.54 9.11
C MET A 288 7.13 17.30 8.64
N CYS A 289 6.67 16.52 9.61
CA CYS A 289 5.98 15.27 9.42
C CYS A 289 4.75 15.57 8.56
N GLN A 290 4.87 15.37 7.25
CA GLN A 290 3.72 15.43 6.35
C GLN A 290 2.86 14.23 6.71
N MET A 291 1.92 14.53 7.59
CA MET A 291 0.99 13.68 8.27
C MET A 291 -0.01 13.21 7.20
N LYS A 292 0.41 12.14 6.53
CA LYS A 292 -0.38 11.34 5.61
C LYS A 292 -1.14 10.36 6.50
N VAL A 293 -2.38 10.73 6.79
CA VAL A 293 -3.30 10.00 7.66
C VAL A 293 -3.83 8.78 6.91
N SER A 294 -4.32 7.74 7.59
CA SER A 294 -5.06 6.62 7.01
C SER A 294 -6.52 6.74 7.38
N CYS A 295 -7.37 6.73 6.38
CA CYS A 295 -8.80 6.76 6.57
C CYS A 295 -9.39 6.07 5.35
N SER A 296 -10.29 5.13 5.62
CA SER A 296 -11.19 4.60 4.62
C SER A 296 -12.35 5.58 4.56
N MET A 297 -12.43 6.34 3.48
CA MET A 297 -13.64 7.09 3.18
C MET A 297 -14.53 6.17 2.34
N VAL A 298 -15.77 5.91 2.77
CA VAL A 298 -16.77 5.15 1.99
C VAL A 298 -17.87 6.13 1.58
#